data_AF-A0A353VXU3-F1
#
_entry.id   AF-A0A353VXU3-F1
#
_cell.length_a   1.000
_cell.length_b   1.000
_cell.length_c   1.000
_cell.angle_alpha   90.00
_cell.angle_beta   90.00
_cell.angle_gamma   90.00
#
_symmetry.space_group_name_H-M   'P 1'
#
loop_
_entity.id
_entity.type
_entity.pdbx_description
1 polymer ?
#
loop_
_entity_poly.entity_id
_entity_poly.type
_entity_poly.pdbx_seq_one_letter_code
_entity_poly.pdbx_strand_id
1 'polypeptide(L)'
;LVSSTVYPKQIACNVLPHIDAFQDNGYTKEEMKMVWETQKIFEDDSILVNPTAVRVPVYHGHSEAVHIETKEKIDVKTARKL
;
A
#
# COMPACT_ATOMS: atom_id res chain seq x y z
N LEU A 1 -2.28 -31.60 -7.09
CA LEU A 1 -2.63 -30.18 -6.86
C LEU A 1 -1.52 -29.56 -6.05
N VAL A 2 -0.96 -28.43 -6.49
CA VAL A 2 0.06 -27.72 -5.70
C VAL A 2 -0.63 -27.12 -4.47
N SER A 3 -0.21 -27.50 -3.27
CA SER A 3 -0.71 -26.92 -2.02
C SER A 3 0.09 -25.66 -1.67
N SER A 4 -0.60 -24.59 -1.29
CA SER A 4 0.02 -23.37 -0.76
C SER A 4 0.02 -23.45 0.77
N THR A 5 1.19 -23.33 1.39
CA THR A 5 1.35 -23.39 2.86
C THR A 5 1.60 -22.04 3.51
N VAL A 6 2.04 -21.05 2.72
CA VAL A 6 2.38 -19.70 3.20
C VAL A 6 1.24 -18.72 2.92
N TYR A 7 0.72 -18.73 1.69
CA TYR A 7 -0.39 -17.87 1.27
C TYR A 7 -1.70 -18.66 1.20
N PRO A 8 -2.87 -18.01 1.38
CA PRO A 8 -4.16 -18.68 1.27
C PRO A 8 -4.47 -19.20 -0.15
N LYS A 9 -3.75 -18.71 -1.16
CA LYS A 9 -3.85 -19.11 -2.58
C LYS A 9 -2.46 -19.12 -3.22
N GLN A 10 -2.33 -19.81 -4.35
CA GLN A 10 -1.09 -19.83 -5.14
C GLN A 10 -0.72 -18.41 -5.57
N ILE A 11 0.56 -18.05 -5.41
CA ILE A 11 1.10 -16.74 -5.81
C ILE A 11 1.72 -16.75 -7.21
N ALA A 12 2.28 -17.88 -7.66
CA ALA A 12 2.88 -17.98 -8.99
C ALA A 12 1.83 -17.70 -10.08
N CYS A 13 2.12 -16.72 -10.95
CA CYS A 13 1.21 -16.21 -11.98
C CYS A 13 -0.12 -15.67 -11.44
N ASN A 14 -0.13 -15.12 -10.23
CA ASN A 14 -1.33 -14.60 -9.57
C ASN A 14 -1.04 -13.30 -8.79
N VAL A 15 -2.09 -12.61 -8.36
CA VAL A 15 -2.01 -11.45 -7.47
C VAL A 15 -2.99 -11.63 -6.31
N LEU A 16 -2.57 -11.31 -5.08
CA LEU A 16 -3.38 -11.50 -3.87
C LEU A 16 -3.61 -10.16 -3.16
N PRO A 17 -4.84 -9.62 -3.15
CA PRO A 17 -5.17 -8.37 -2.44
C PRO A 17 -5.40 -8.66 -0.95
N HIS A 18 -4.39 -9.23 -0.30
CA HIS A 18 -4.43 -9.61 1.12
C HIS A 18 -3.00 -9.71 1.65
N ILE A 19 -2.58 -8.71 2.42
CA ILE A 19 -1.30 -8.68 3.12
C ILE A 19 -1.54 -8.38 4.59
N ASP A 20 -1.13 -9.29 5.48
CA ASP A 20 -1.42 -9.23 6.92
C ASP A 20 -2.94 -9.38 7.21
N ALA A 21 -3.34 -9.43 8.48
CA ALA A 21 -4.71 -9.75 8.88
C ALA A 21 -5.71 -8.63 8.56
N PHE A 22 -6.93 -8.97 8.17
CA PHE A 22 -8.04 -8.02 8.07
C PHE A 22 -8.37 -7.39 9.43
N GLN A 23 -8.80 -6.13 9.39
CA GLN A 23 -9.32 -5.34 10.49
C GLN A 23 -10.84 -5.20 10.38
N ASP A 24 -11.51 -4.76 11.45
CA ASP A 24 -12.97 -4.66 11.50
C ASP A 24 -13.58 -3.71 10.45
N ASN A 25 -12.78 -2.76 9.94
CA ASN A 25 -13.18 -1.81 8.91
C ASN A 25 -13.04 -2.35 7.47
N GLY A 26 -12.63 -3.61 7.30
CA GLY A 26 -12.48 -4.25 5.99
C GLY A 26 -11.13 -4.04 5.30
N TYR A 27 -10.26 -3.20 5.85
CA TYR A 27 -8.86 -3.08 5.40
C TYR A 27 -7.99 -4.17 6.01
N THR A 28 -6.88 -4.48 5.36
CA THR A 28 -5.81 -5.28 5.94
C THR A 28 -4.96 -4.44 6.89
N LYS A 29 -4.26 -5.10 7.81
CA LYS A 29 -3.36 -4.43 8.75
C LYS A 29 -2.21 -3.72 8.04
N GLU A 30 -1.73 -4.25 6.91
CA GLU A 30 -0.71 -3.57 6.11
C GLU A 30 -1.21 -2.24 5.54
N GLU A 31 -2.43 -2.23 5.01
CA GLU A 31 -3.09 -1.00 4.54
C GLU A 31 -3.27 0.00 5.69
N MET A 32 -3.74 -0.45 6.86
CA MET A 32 -3.92 0.43 7.99
C MET A 32 -2.60 0.97 8.57
N LYS A 33 -1.51 0.19 8.54
CA LYS A 33 -0.17 0.69 8.89
C LYS A 33 0.22 1.86 8.00
N MET A 34 -0.02 1.80 6.69
CA MET A 34 0.28 2.93 5.79
C MET A 34 -0.47 4.20 6.24
N VAL A 35 -1.72 4.09 6.69
CA VAL A 35 -2.47 5.25 7.22
C VAL A 35 -1.83 5.77 8.51
N TRP A 36 -1.67 4.92 9.53
CA TRP A 36 -1.24 5.33 10.86
C TRP A 36 0.22 5.78 10.89
N GLU A 37 1.10 5.09 10.17
CA GLU A 37 2.52 5.41 10.12
C GLU A 37 2.75 6.70 9.36
N THR A 38 2.04 6.96 8.25
CA THR A 38 2.11 8.26 7.56
C THR A 38 1.69 9.40 8.49
N GLN A 39 0.54 9.31 9.16
CA GLN A 39 0.08 10.34 10.08
C GLN A 39 1.06 10.57 11.25
N LYS A 40 1.64 9.48 11.78
CA LYS A 40 2.64 9.56 12.85
C LYS A 40 3.96 10.18 12.39
N ILE A 41 4.47 9.81 11.21
CA ILE A 41 5.75 10.30 10.67
C ILE A 41 5.68 11.79 10.36
N PHE A 42 4.54 12.25 9.83
CA PHE A 42 4.32 13.66 9.49
C PHE A 42 3.77 14.49 10.66
N GLU A 43 3.46 13.85 11.80
CA GLU A 43 2.80 14.46 12.94
C GLU A 43 1.52 15.24 12.54
N ASP A 44 0.78 14.72 11.56
CA ASP A 44 -0.38 15.37 10.94
C ASP A 44 -1.47 14.32 10.67
N ASP A 45 -2.52 14.34 11.51
CA ASP A 45 -3.67 13.44 11.42
C ASP A 45 -4.67 13.86 10.32
N SER A 46 -4.50 15.05 9.73
CA SER A 46 -5.32 15.52 8.62
C SER A 46 -4.91 14.93 7.27
N ILE A 47 -3.74 14.27 7.19
CA ILE A 47 -3.31 13.55 5.99
C ILE A 47 -4.18 12.30 5.82
N LEU A 48 -4.94 12.28 4.73
CA LEU A 48 -5.79 11.16 4.36
C LEU A 48 -5.04 10.22 3.42
N VAL A 49 -5.02 8.93 3.75
CA VAL A 49 -4.41 7.87 2.94
C VAL A 49 -5.46 6.81 2.64
N ASN A 50 -5.59 6.43 1.38
CA ASN A 50 -6.47 5.34 0.94
C ASN A 50 -5.63 4.25 0.25
N PRO A 51 -5.02 3.34 1.03
CA PRO A 51 -4.10 2.36 0.49
C PRO A 51 -4.82 1.08 0.03
N THR A 52 -4.23 0.41 -0.96
CA THR A 52 -4.56 -0.97 -1.31
C THR A 52 -3.26 -1.76 -1.45
N ALA A 53 -3.10 -2.83 -0.69
CA ALA A 53 -1.86 -3.61 -0.65
C ALA A 53 -2.06 -4.98 -1.32
N VAL A 54 -1.32 -5.22 -2.42
CA VAL A 54 -1.45 -6.43 -3.24
C VAL A 54 -0.13 -7.17 -3.31
N ARG A 55 -0.13 -8.46 -2.98
CA ARG A 55 1.03 -9.34 -3.16
C ARG A 55 1.11 -9.76 -4.62
N VAL A 56 2.26 -9.50 -5.24
CA VAL A 56 2.57 -9.89 -6.63
C VAL A 56 3.80 -10.81 -6.65
N PRO A 57 4.00 -11.64 -7.69
CA PRO A 57 5.03 -12.67 -7.71
C PRO A 57 6.41 -12.10 -8.11
N VAL A 58 6.91 -11.16 -7.31
CA VAL A 58 8.27 -10.61 -7.38
C VAL A 58 9.08 -11.07 -6.18
N TYR A 59 10.36 -11.37 -6.39
CA TYR A 59 11.22 -11.90 -5.32
C TYR A 59 11.57 -10.85 -4.27
N HIS A 60 11.91 -9.63 -4.71
CA HIS A 60 12.37 -8.55 -3.85
C HIS A 60 11.91 -7.21 -4.40
N GLY A 61 11.78 -6.23 -3.51
CA GLY A 61 11.35 -4.88 -3.85
C GLY A 61 9.83 -4.75 -3.85
N HIS A 62 9.38 -3.58 -3.45
CA HIS A 62 7.99 -3.17 -3.56
C HIS A 62 7.86 -2.12 -4.66
N SER A 63 6.68 -2.04 -5.25
CA SER A 63 6.34 -1.01 -6.23
C SER A 63 5.00 -0.43 -5.84
N GLU A 64 4.90 0.88 -5.89
CA GLU A 64 3.73 1.62 -5.47
C GLU A 64 3.31 2.55 -6.60
N ALA A 65 2.03 2.48 -6.97
CA ALA A 65 1.40 3.47 -7.82
C ALA A 65 0.71 4.48 -6.91
N VAL A 66 1.30 5.67 -6.76
CA VAL A 66 0.86 6.68 -5.80
C VAL A 66 0.17 7.84 -6.50
N HIS A 67 -0.99 8.23 -6.00
CA HIS A 67 -1.69 9.46 -6.36
C HIS A 67 -1.65 10.42 -5.17
N ILE A 68 -1.26 11.67 -5.39
CA ILE A 68 -1.13 12.68 -4.34
C ILE A 68 -1.85 13.95 -4.75
N GLU A 69 -2.61 14.53 -3.82
CA GLU A 69 -3.12 15.90 -3.90
C GLU A 69 -2.33 16.79 -2.94
N THR A 70 -1.89 17.96 -3.42
CA THR A 70 -1.07 18.90 -2.65
C THR A 70 -1.87 20.11 -2.19
N LYS A 71 -1.50 20.71 -1.05
CA LYS A 71 -2.17 21.91 -0.50
C LYS A 71 -2.17 23.09 -1.48
N GLU A 72 -1.10 23.22 -2.26
CA GLU A 72 -0.97 24.20 -3.33
C GLU A 72 -0.70 23.50 -4.66
N LYS A 73 -1.11 24.11 -5.76
CA LYS A 73 -0.90 23.55 -7.10
C LYS A 73 0.60 23.49 -7.41
N ILE A 74 1.08 22.30 -7.76
CA ILE A 74 2.45 22.07 -8.25
C ILE A 74 2.40 21.57 -9.70
N ASP A 75 3.33 22.04 -10.54
CA ASP A 75 3.51 21.52 -11.89
C ASP A 75 4.55 20.38 -11.94
N VAL A 76 4.47 19.56 -12.99
CA VAL A 76 5.31 18.36 -13.14
C VAL A 76 6.81 18.67 -13.20
N LYS A 77 7.22 19.82 -13.77
CA LYS A 77 8.64 20.17 -13.85
C LYS A 77 9.20 20.55 -12.49
N THR A 78 8.41 21.26 -11.70
CA THR A 78 8.76 21.63 -10.31
C THR A 78 8.83 20.37 -9.44
N ALA A 79 7.82 19.50 -9.50
CA ALA A 79 7.79 18.27 -8.70
C ALA A 79 8.99 17.33 -8.95
N ARG A 80 9.50 17.25 -10.19
CA ARG A 80 10.68 16.41 -10.54
C ARG A 80 12.03 16.94 -10.04
N LYS A 81 12.08 18.18 -9.55
CA LYS A 81 13.32 18.84 -9.11
C LYS A 81 13.48 18.90 -7.59
N LEU A 82 12.41 18.61 -6.84
CA LEU A 82 12.43 18.48 -5.38
C LEU A 82 13.06 17.15 -4.98
#